data_AF-A0A523X638-F1
#
_entry.id   AF-A0A523X638-F1
#
_cell.length_a   1.000
_cell.length_b   1.000
_cell.length_c   1.000
_cell.angle_alpha   90.00
_cell.angle_beta   90.00
_cell.angle_gamma   90.00
#
_symmetry.space_group_name_H-M   'P 1'
#
loop_
_entity.id
_entity.type
_entity.pdbx_description
1 polymer ?
#
loop_
_entity_poly.entity_id
_entity_poly.type
_entity_poly.pdbx_seq_one_letter_code
_entity_poly.pdbx_strand_id
1 'polypeptide(L)'
;MKVLKSYRKGIREATLRPKMIFILWLINFIFGSVIYFLFSGLLVDVLGKSKIAEGLLKKFDFNVLFELLVHNGSTIQTIFSVALILIFLYFLVSIFLYGGILFSLVHPLKSGDVESKKPRFAQVFFQGAGKFFGRFFRLSIYSLILWIVFIVINVLLNLVGSVLTASGANEQVAFYLIWVRIAIGLFLVFLIKMILDYTRIKIVTEDSRLVFLSFLKIIRFVFRKFGKTLALYYLLVVTGVILFGIFWAINSMIPSHSLLSIFIVFIIGQLFIASRGWIKVAFQAAQLK
;
A
#
# COMPACT_ATOMS: atom_id res chain seq x y z
N MET A 1 25.10 12.80 1.54
CA MET A 1 25.53 12.03 2.73
C MET A 1 24.43 11.83 3.80
N LYS A 2 23.64 12.85 4.18
CA LYS A 2 22.57 12.66 5.21
C LYS A 2 21.44 11.70 4.77
N VAL A 3 20.98 11.78 3.52
CA VAL A 3 19.90 10.92 2.96
C VAL A 3 20.28 9.44 2.99
N LEU A 4 21.46 9.09 2.48
CA LEU A 4 21.94 7.70 2.43
C LEU A 4 22.11 7.09 3.83
N LYS A 5 22.54 7.90 4.81
CA LYS A 5 22.64 7.48 6.22
C LYS A 5 21.27 7.23 6.84
N SER A 6 20.27 8.07 6.54
CA SER A 6 18.88 7.85 6.99
C SER A 6 18.26 6.61 6.32
N TYR A 7 18.50 6.41 5.03
CA TYR A 7 18.06 5.22 4.29
C TYR A 7 18.63 3.92 4.87
N ARG A 8 19.97 3.83 5.03
CA ARG A 8 20.62 2.64 5.60
C ARG A 8 20.15 2.35 7.02
N LYS A 9 19.87 3.38 7.81
CA LYS A 9 19.30 3.21 9.15
C LYS A 9 17.88 2.66 9.07
N GLY A 10 17.02 3.18 8.18
CA GLY A 10 15.66 2.69 8.00
C GLY A 10 15.60 1.21 7.65
N ILE A 11 16.43 0.77 6.69
CA ILE A 11 16.62 -0.64 6.33
C ILE A 11 17.05 -1.46 7.53
N ARG A 12 18.08 -1.00 8.26
CA ARG A 12 18.60 -1.73 9.42
C ARG A 12 17.55 -1.88 10.52
N GLU A 13 16.82 -0.82 10.86
CA GLU A 13 15.76 -0.86 11.87
C GLU A 13 14.62 -1.80 11.47
N ALA A 14 14.25 -1.83 10.19
CA ALA A 14 13.23 -2.75 9.70
C ALA A 14 13.68 -4.21 9.87
N THR A 15 14.92 -4.54 9.49
CA THR A 15 15.47 -5.90 9.62
C THR A 15 15.60 -6.35 11.09
N LEU A 16 15.89 -5.42 12.01
CA LEU A 16 16.03 -5.73 13.44
C LEU A 16 14.69 -5.96 14.16
N ARG A 17 13.55 -5.78 13.48
CA ARG A 17 12.21 -5.82 14.10
C ARG A 17 11.29 -6.88 13.44
N PRO A 18 11.68 -8.17 13.41
CA PRO A 18 10.92 -9.22 12.73
C PRO A 18 9.52 -9.41 13.31
N LYS A 19 9.33 -9.18 14.62
CA LYS A 19 8.01 -9.27 15.27
C LYS A 19 6.99 -8.28 14.69
N MET A 20 7.43 -7.07 14.27
CA MET A 20 6.55 -6.11 13.60
C MET A 20 6.17 -6.60 12.21
N ILE A 21 7.15 -7.07 11.44
CA ILE A 21 6.93 -7.59 10.09
C ILE A 21 5.97 -8.77 10.14
N PHE A 22 6.10 -9.66 11.13
CA PHE A 22 5.20 -10.80 11.33
C PHE A 22 3.76 -10.37 11.60
N ILE A 23 3.51 -9.37 12.46
CA ILE A 23 2.15 -8.85 12.69
C ILE A 23 1.56 -8.27 11.39
N LEU A 24 2.37 -7.50 10.64
CA LEU A 24 1.93 -6.93 9.36
C LEU A 24 1.62 -8.02 8.33
N TRP A 25 2.48 -9.03 8.23
CA TRP A 25 2.27 -10.18 7.36
C TRP A 25 1.01 -10.94 7.75
N LEU A 26 0.84 -11.28 9.03
CA LEU A 26 -0.30 -12.04 9.55
C LEU A 26 -1.62 -11.36 9.24
N ILE A 27 -1.71 -10.03 9.43
CA ILE A 27 -2.93 -9.29 9.13
C ILE A 27 -3.21 -9.29 7.63
N ASN A 28 -2.21 -9.04 6.77
CA ASN A 28 -2.41 -9.12 5.33
C ASN A 28 -2.80 -10.54 4.88
N PHE A 29 -2.23 -11.57 5.52
CA PHE A 29 -2.56 -12.96 5.27
C PHE A 29 -4.01 -13.27 5.63
N ILE A 30 -4.51 -12.82 6.79
CA ILE A 30 -5.90 -13.01 7.23
C ILE A 30 -6.86 -12.35 6.23
N PHE A 31 -6.67 -11.06 5.91
CA PHE A 31 -7.53 -10.37 4.95
C PHE A 31 -7.45 -10.98 3.54
N GLY A 32 -6.24 -11.33 3.10
CA GLY A 32 -6.02 -12.01 1.82
C GLY A 32 -6.71 -13.36 1.76
N SER A 33 -6.70 -14.13 2.85
CA SER A 33 -7.36 -15.43 2.94
C SER A 33 -8.87 -15.29 2.84
N VAL A 34 -9.48 -14.31 3.51
CA VAL A 34 -10.93 -14.05 3.41
C VAL A 34 -11.33 -13.73 1.97
N ILE A 35 -10.56 -12.88 1.28
CA ILE A 35 -10.81 -12.56 -0.13
C ILE A 35 -10.61 -13.80 -1.01
N TYR A 36 -9.54 -14.57 -0.77
CA TYR A 36 -9.27 -15.79 -1.51
C TYR A 36 -10.44 -16.78 -1.41
N PHE A 37 -10.92 -17.07 -0.21
CA PHE A 37 -12.04 -18.00 0.00
C PHE A 37 -13.34 -17.47 -0.60
N LEU A 38 -13.59 -16.16 -0.49
CA LEU A 38 -14.73 -15.52 -1.13
C LEU A 38 -14.71 -15.70 -2.64
N PHE A 39 -13.55 -15.49 -3.28
CA PHE A 39 -13.42 -15.65 -4.73
C PHE A 39 -13.39 -17.12 -5.17
N SER A 40 -12.74 -18.01 -4.41
CA SER A 40 -12.64 -19.41 -4.76
C SER A 40 -14.00 -20.11 -4.74
N GLY A 41 -14.88 -19.77 -3.79
CA GLY A 41 -16.24 -20.31 -3.75
C GLY A 41 -17.01 -20.05 -5.04
N LEU A 42 -16.93 -18.83 -5.56
CA LEU A 42 -17.58 -18.44 -6.81
C LEU A 42 -17.00 -19.14 -8.02
N LEU A 43 -15.68 -19.23 -8.07
CA LEU A 43 -14.99 -19.85 -9.19
C LEU A 43 -15.35 -21.33 -9.23
N VAL A 44 -15.44 -22.01 -8.08
CA VAL A 44 -15.90 -23.40 -8.01
C VAL A 44 -17.37 -23.52 -8.43
N ASP A 45 -18.26 -22.64 -7.96
CA ASP A 45 -19.69 -22.72 -8.29
C ASP A 45 -19.98 -22.42 -9.78
N VAL A 46 -19.25 -21.48 -10.38
CA VAL A 46 -19.46 -21.05 -11.76
C VAL A 46 -18.64 -21.87 -12.76
N LEU A 47 -17.41 -22.26 -12.42
CA LEU A 47 -16.54 -23.04 -13.30
C LEU A 47 -16.70 -24.55 -13.12
N GLY A 48 -17.11 -25.03 -11.94
CA GLY A 48 -17.26 -26.45 -11.65
C GLY A 48 -18.42 -27.13 -12.37
N LYS A 49 -19.36 -26.34 -12.92
CA LYS A 49 -20.55 -26.85 -13.65
C LYS A 49 -20.52 -26.60 -15.16
N SER A 50 -19.47 -25.98 -15.71
CA SER A 50 -19.50 -25.49 -17.09
C SER A 50 -18.24 -25.84 -17.88
N LYS A 51 -18.43 -26.29 -19.13
CA LYS A 51 -17.37 -26.43 -20.17
C LYS A 51 -16.64 -25.11 -20.47
N ILE A 52 -17.14 -23.99 -19.97
CA ILE A 52 -16.54 -22.64 -20.05
C ILE A 52 -15.20 -22.55 -19.29
N ALA A 53 -14.98 -23.39 -18.27
CA ALA A 53 -13.74 -23.41 -17.50
C ALA A 53 -12.52 -23.79 -18.33
N GLU A 54 -12.67 -24.72 -19.29
CA GLU A 54 -11.58 -25.12 -20.20
C GLU A 54 -11.23 -24.00 -21.20
N GLY A 55 -12.19 -23.16 -21.58
CA GLY A 55 -11.98 -22.00 -22.45
C GLY A 55 -11.17 -20.89 -21.76
N LEU A 56 -11.52 -20.57 -20.51
CA LEU A 56 -10.81 -19.56 -19.69
C LEU A 56 -9.36 -19.96 -19.35
N LEU A 57 -9.08 -21.26 -19.22
CA LEU A 57 -7.72 -21.76 -18.99
C LEU A 57 -6.82 -21.64 -20.22
N LYS A 58 -7.38 -21.66 -21.43
CA LYS A 58 -6.62 -21.53 -22.69
C LYS A 58 -6.47 -20.08 -23.13
N LYS A 59 -7.50 -19.25 -22.96
CA LYS A 59 -7.47 -17.83 -23.33
C LYS A 59 -8.46 -17.05 -22.47
N PHE A 60 -8.02 -15.90 -21.96
CA PHE A 60 -8.90 -14.96 -21.31
C PHE A 60 -9.89 -14.40 -22.34
N ASP A 61 -11.17 -14.76 -22.23
CA ASP A 61 -12.24 -14.30 -23.12
C ASP A 61 -13.11 -13.26 -22.39
N PHE A 62 -13.11 -12.03 -22.92
CA PHE A 62 -13.92 -10.93 -22.38
C PHE A 62 -15.42 -11.20 -22.45
N ASN A 63 -15.88 -12.01 -23.40
CA ASN A 63 -17.29 -12.37 -23.52
C ASN A 63 -17.73 -13.25 -22.35
N VAL A 64 -16.90 -14.21 -21.94
CA VAL A 64 -17.15 -15.06 -20.78
C VAL A 64 -17.22 -14.24 -19.50
N LEU A 65 -16.33 -13.24 -19.35
CA LEU A 65 -16.35 -12.33 -18.20
C LEU A 65 -17.62 -11.47 -18.17
N PHE A 66 -18.09 -11.01 -19.34
CA PHE A 66 -19.32 -10.24 -19.44
C PHE A 66 -20.58 -11.10 -19.17
N GLU A 67 -20.62 -12.32 -19.71
CA GLU A 67 -21.69 -13.29 -19.44
C GLU A 67 -21.76 -13.65 -17.95
N LEU A 68 -20.60 -13.81 -17.29
CA LEU A 68 -20.51 -14.00 -15.85
C LEU A 68 -21.06 -12.79 -15.07
N LEU A 69 -20.75 -11.57 -15.50
CA LEU A 69 -21.23 -10.31 -14.92
C LEU A 69 -22.75 -10.14 -15.02
N VAL A 70 -23.32 -10.45 -16.19
CA VAL A 70 -24.73 -10.27 -16.48
C VAL A 70 -25.58 -11.39 -15.86
N HIS A 71 -25.11 -12.64 -15.91
CA HIS A 71 -25.91 -13.79 -15.48
C HIS A 71 -25.81 -14.06 -13.97
N ASN A 72 -24.70 -13.70 -13.32
CA ASN A 72 -24.50 -13.88 -11.86
C ASN A 72 -24.56 -12.55 -11.08
N GLY A 73 -25.35 -11.58 -11.55
CA GLY A 73 -25.40 -10.22 -11.00
C GLY A 73 -25.64 -10.14 -9.48
N SER A 74 -26.51 -10.98 -8.93
CA SER A 74 -26.80 -11.02 -7.48
C SER A 74 -25.62 -11.52 -6.66
N THR A 75 -24.93 -12.56 -7.14
CA THR A 75 -23.71 -13.09 -6.51
C THR A 75 -22.60 -12.05 -6.57
N ILE A 76 -22.41 -11.40 -7.73
CA ILE A 76 -21.43 -10.34 -7.97
C ILE A 76 -21.65 -9.13 -7.09
N GLN A 77 -22.91 -8.70 -6.94
CA GLN A 77 -23.27 -7.63 -6.01
C GLN A 77 -22.95 -8.00 -4.55
N THR A 78 -23.18 -9.25 -4.15
CA THR A 78 -22.85 -9.73 -2.80
C THR A 78 -21.36 -9.67 -2.56
N ILE A 79 -20.54 -10.16 -3.49
CA ILE A 79 -19.07 -10.10 -3.39
C ILE A 79 -18.58 -8.67 -3.36
N PHE A 80 -19.12 -7.81 -4.21
CA PHE A 80 -18.74 -6.40 -4.26
C PHE A 80 -19.03 -5.72 -2.91
N SER A 81 -20.20 -6.01 -2.31
CA SER A 81 -20.59 -5.49 -1.00
C SER A 81 -19.66 -6.00 0.10
N VAL A 82 -19.36 -7.30 0.13
CA VAL A 82 -18.42 -7.90 1.09
C VAL A 82 -17.00 -7.35 0.89
N ALA A 83 -16.55 -7.20 -0.35
CA ALA A 83 -15.25 -6.63 -0.68
C ALA A 83 -15.16 -5.17 -0.20
N LEU A 84 -16.21 -4.37 -0.37
CA LEU A 84 -16.25 -2.99 0.12
C LEU A 84 -16.13 -2.94 1.65
N ILE A 85 -16.87 -3.79 2.36
CA ILE A 85 -16.77 -3.92 3.82
C ILE A 85 -15.35 -4.32 4.23
N LEU A 86 -14.74 -5.29 3.55
CA LEU A 86 -13.36 -5.73 3.82
C LEU A 86 -12.33 -4.64 3.53
N ILE A 87 -12.50 -3.88 2.45
CA ILE A 87 -11.64 -2.73 2.13
C ILE A 87 -11.73 -1.68 3.23
N PHE A 88 -12.95 -1.36 3.69
CA PHE A 88 -13.16 -0.41 4.77
C PHE A 88 -12.55 -0.89 6.08
N LEU A 89 -12.76 -2.16 6.45
CA LEU A 89 -12.18 -2.76 7.64
C LEU A 89 -10.65 -2.79 7.57
N TYR A 90 -10.09 -3.20 6.43
CA TYR A 90 -8.65 -3.20 6.19
C TYR A 90 -8.08 -1.80 6.29
N PHE A 91 -8.78 -0.78 5.80
CA PHE A 91 -8.39 0.62 5.94
C PHE A 91 -8.30 1.04 7.41
N LEU A 92 -9.31 0.71 8.23
CA LEU A 92 -9.28 0.99 9.67
C LEU A 92 -8.12 0.26 10.38
N VAL A 93 -7.95 -1.03 10.09
CA VAL A 93 -6.84 -1.82 10.64
C VAL A 93 -5.50 -1.25 10.18
N SER A 94 -5.38 -0.81 8.93
CA SER A 94 -4.14 -0.20 8.41
C SER A 94 -3.80 1.08 9.18
N ILE A 95 -4.79 1.96 9.44
CA ILE A 95 -4.63 3.17 10.27
C ILE A 95 -4.13 2.80 11.67
N PHE A 96 -4.76 1.79 12.29
CA PHE A 96 -4.39 1.29 13.60
C PHE A 96 -2.93 0.79 13.62
N LEU A 97 -2.53 0.00 12.62
CA LEU A 97 -1.16 -0.52 12.50
C LEU A 97 -0.11 0.58 12.30
N TYR A 98 -0.43 1.67 11.59
CA TYR A 98 0.49 2.81 11.50
C TYR A 98 0.83 3.39 12.87
N GLY A 99 -0.15 3.44 13.80
CA GLY A 99 0.07 3.91 15.16
C GLY A 99 1.04 3.03 15.93
N GLY A 100 0.86 1.70 15.84
CA GLY A 100 1.72 0.74 16.51
C GLY A 100 3.15 0.73 15.97
N ILE A 101 3.32 0.80 14.64
CA ILE A 101 4.66 0.85 14.02
C ILE A 101 5.41 2.10 14.51
N LEU A 102 4.84 3.29 14.34
CA LEU A 102 5.51 4.54 14.71
C LEU A 102 5.82 4.62 16.20
N PHE A 103 4.87 4.25 17.06
CA PHE A 103 5.09 4.29 18.51
C PHE A 103 6.21 3.36 18.95
N SER A 104 6.25 2.15 18.40
CA SER A 104 7.32 1.19 18.68
C SER A 104 8.68 1.62 18.12
N LEU A 105 8.71 2.32 16.98
CA LEU A 105 9.94 2.88 16.40
C LEU A 105 10.49 4.05 17.22
N VAL A 106 9.62 4.92 17.74
CA VAL A 106 9.99 6.08 18.57
C VAL A 106 10.43 5.67 19.97
N HIS A 107 9.82 4.62 20.54
CA HIS A 107 10.19 4.06 21.85
C HIS A 107 10.88 2.70 21.67
N PRO A 108 12.16 2.65 21.26
CA PRO A 108 12.88 1.40 21.10
C PRO A 108 12.94 0.69 22.45
N LEU A 109 12.34 -0.50 22.50
CA LEU A 109 12.48 -1.43 23.62
C LEU A 109 13.95 -1.84 23.67
N LYS A 110 14.75 -1.22 24.55
CA LYS A 110 16.12 -1.65 24.82
C LYS A 110 16.08 -3.06 25.40
N SER A 111 16.56 -4.04 24.62
CA SER A 111 16.69 -5.46 25.00
C SER A 111 17.79 -5.73 26.04
N GLY A 112 18.12 -4.78 26.91
CA GLY A 112 19.34 -4.83 27.74
C GLY A 112 19.18 -4.71 29.25
N ASP A 113 17.96 -4.70 29.82
CA ASP A 113 17.81 -4.64 31.28
C ASP A 113 16.87 -5.74 31.75
N VAL A 114 17.42 -6.61 32.60
CA VAL A 114 16.91 -7.91 33.04
C VAL A 114 15.98 -7.79 34.26
N GLU A 115 15.75 -6.59 34.83
CA GLU A 115 15.18 -6.49 36.18
C GLU A 115 13.84 -5.75 36.34
N SER A 116 13.24 -5.27 35.26
CA SER A 116 11.93 -4.60 35.37
C SER A 116 10.95 -5.28 34.43
N LYS A 117 9.72 -5.54 34.90
CA LYS A 117 8.57 -6.06 34.15
C LYS A 117 8.35 -5.22 32.86
N LYS A 118 9.15 -5.47 31.81
CA LYS A 118 9.08 -4.72 30.56
C LYS A 118 7.79 -5.15 29.84
N PRO A 119 6.95 -4.20 29.40
CA PRO A 119 5.73 -4.53 28.69
C PRO A 119 6.09 -5.33 27.43
N ARG A 120 5.38 -6.43 27.18
CA ARG A 120 5.61 -7.29 26.00
C ARG A 120 5.52 -6.42 24.74
N PHE A 121 6.35 -6.69 23.73
CA PHE A 121 6.33 -5.94 22.45
C PHE A 121 4.91 -5.70 21.91
N ALA A 122 4.04 -6.73 21.99
CA ALA A 122 2.64 -6.62 21.63
C ALA A 122 1.90 -5.51 22.42
N GLN A 123 2.07 -5.46 23.76
CA GLN A 123 1.44 -4.43 24.58
C GLN A 123 1.85 -3.02 24.15
N VAL A 124 3.13 -2.78 23.90
CA VAL A 124 3.65 -1.48 23.44
C VAL A 124 3.10 -1.14 22.04
N PHE A 125 3.10 -2.11 21.13
CA PHE A 125 2.58 -1.93 19.78
C PHE A 125 1.08 -1.61 19.78
N PHE A 126 0.26 -2.40 20.48
CA PHE A 126 -1.19 -2.21 20.56
C PHE A 126 -1.58 -0.96 21.36
N GLN A 127 -0.82 -0.61 22.41
CA GLN A 127 -1.00 0.64 23.15
C GLN A 127 -0.76 1.85 22.24
N GLY A 128 0.33 1.85 21.48
CA GLY A 128 0.63 2.89 20.50
C GLY A 128 -0.42 2.97 19.39
N ALA A 129 -0.86 1.81 18.90
CA ALA A 129 -1.91 1.71 17.89
C ALA A 129 -3.22 2.34 18.38
N GLY A 130 -3.68 2.00 19.59
CA GLY A 130 -4.88 2.58 20.19
C GLY A 130 -4.76 4.07 20.48
N LYS A 131 -3.63 4.53 21.06
CA LYS A 131 -3.40 5.94 21.42
C LYS A 131 -3.51 6.88 20.22
N PHE A 132 -2.96 6.48 19.06
CA PHE A 132 -2.90 7.33 17.87
C PHE A 132 -4.01 7.05 16.84
N PHE A 133 -4.78 5.97 17.00
CA PHE A 133 -5.84 5.58 16.05
C PHE A 133 -6.77 6.74 15.68
N GLY A 134 -7.39 7.40 16.68
CA GLY A 134 -8.33 8.50 16.44
C GLY A 134 -7.68 9.71 15.76
N ARG A 135 -6.40 9.98 16.04
CA ARG A 135 -5.66 11.09 15.42
C ARG A 135 -5.33 10.79 13.96
N PHE A 136 -4.94 9.55 13.67
CA PHE A 136 -4.66 9.11 12.30
C PHE A 136 -5.93 8.94 11.47
N PHE A 137 -7.04 8.57 12.10
CA PHE A 137 -8.35 8.57 11.44
C PHE A 137 -8.75 9.97 10.99
N ARG A 138 -8.65 10.98 11.88
CA ARG A 138 -8.87 12.39 11.52
C ARG A 138 -7.90 12.87 10.43
N LEU A 139 -6.63 12.46 10.50
CA LEU A 139 -5.66 12.77 9.45
C LEU A 139 -6.09 12.20 8.09
N SER A 140 -6.61 10.98 8.06
CA SER A 140 -7.13 10.39 6.82
C SER A 140 -8.31 11.17 6.26
N ILE A 141 -9.21 11.70 7.11
CA ILE A 141 -10.29 12.58 6.67
C ILE A 141 -9.73 13.88 6.10
N TYR A 142 -8.80 14.55 6.79
CA TYR A 142 -8.18 15.77 6.27
C TYR A 142 -7.38 15.55 4.97
N SER A 143 -6.85 14.34 4.78
CA SER A 143 -6.16 13.96 3.55
C SER A 143 -7.07 13.99 2.32
N LEU A 144 -8.39 13.87 2.49
CA LEU A 144 -9.36 13.94 1.39
C LEU A 144 -9.23 15.25 0.61
N ILE A 145 -8.85 16.36 1.27
CA ILE A 145 -8.61 17.64 0.60
C ILE A 145 -7.50 17.51 -0.46
N LEU A 146 -6.40 16.81 -0.14
CA LEU A 146 -5.32 16.57 -1.11
C LEU A 146 -5.74 15.62 -2.23
N TRP A 147 -6.59 14.63 -1.92
CA TRP A 147 -7.14 13.73 -2.92
C TRP A 147 -8.11 14.43 -3.87
N ILE A 148 -8.91 15.39 -3.38
CA ILE A 148 -9.75 16.24 -4.21
C ILE A 148 -8.88 17.07 -5.17
N VAL A 149 -7.81 17.69 -4.67
CA VAL A 149 -6.84 18.42 -5.51
C VAL A 149 -6.24 17.51 -6.58
N PHE A 150 -5.88 16.28 -6.23
CA PHE A 150 -5.40 15.28 -7.19
C PHE A 150 -6.42 14.96 -8.28
N ILE A 151 -7.70 14.79 -7.93
CA ILE A 151 -8.78 14.54 -8.89
C ILE A 151 -8.94 15.74 -9.82
N VAL A 152 -9.00 16.96 -9.27
CA VAL A 152 -9.13 18.20 -10.06
C VAL A 152 -7.98 18.33 -11.06
N ILE A 153 -6.74 18.13 -10.64
CA ILE A 153 -5.58 18.17 -11.55
C ILE A 153 -5.71 17.10 -12.64
N ASN A 154 -6.13 15.87 -12.31
CA ASN A 154 -6.32 14.82 -13.31
C ASN A 154 -7.43 15.12 -14.32
N VAL A 155 -8.52 15.75 -13.87
CA VAL A 155 -9.60 16.21 -14.76
C VAL A 155 -9.10 17.31 -15.68
N LEU A 156 -8.37 18.30 -15.15
CA LEU A 156 -7.78 19.37 -15.95
C LEU A 156 -6.78 18.82 -17.00
N LEU A 157 -5.91 17.89 -16.62
CA LEU A 157 -5.00 17.23 -17.56
C LEU A 157 -5.75 16.46 -18.66
N ASN A 158 -6.88 15.86 -18.34
CA ASN A 158 -7.71 15.16 -19.31
C ASN A 158 -8.34 16.14 -20.32
N LEU A 159 -8.87 17.26 -19.84
CA LEU A 159 -9.45 18.30 -20.68
C LEU A 159 -8.40 18.94 -21.61
N VAL A 160 -7.20 19.22 -21.10
CA VAL A 160 -6.10 19.72 -21.93
C VAL A 160 -5.68 18.68 -22.97
N GLY A 161 -5.59 17.41 -22.56
CA GLY A 161 -5.27 16.30 -23.45
C GLY A 161 -6.27 16.15 -24.59
N SER A 162 -7.57 16.25 -24.31
CA SER A 162 -8.63 16.11 -25.33
C SER A 162 -8.65 17.26 -26.33
N VAL A 163 -8.36 18.49 -25.91
CA VAL A 163 -8.25 19.64 -26.84
C VAL A 163 -7.05 19.47 -27.76
N LEU A 164 -5.92 18.98 -27.24
CA LEU A 164 -4.70 18.75 -28.03
C LEU A 164 -4.84 17.61 -29.03
N THR A 165 -5.68 16.60 -28.75
CA THR A 165 -5.93 15.47 -29.66
C THR A 165 -7.10 15.68 -30.61
N ALA A 166 -8.02 16.61 -30.32
CA ALA A 166 -9.20 16.89 -31.14
C ALA A 166 -8.88 17.40 -32.55
N SER A 167 -7.69 17.97 -32.78
CA SER A 167 -7.32 18.61 -34.06
C SER A 167 -6.75 17.63 -35.11
N GLY A 168 -7.09 16.34 -35.04
CA GLY A 168 -6.56 15.31 -35.95
C GLY A 168 -5.14 14.84 -35.61
N ALA A 169 -4.74 14.95 -34.35
CA ALA A 169 -3.35 14.74 -33.93
C ALA A 169 -2.99 13.24 -33.83
N ASN A 170 -2.19 12.80 -34.80
CA ASN A 170 -1.02 11.92 -34.67
C ASN A 170 -1.02 11.02 -33.40
N GLU A 171 -1.33 9.73 -33.54
CA GLU A 171 -1.42 8.73 -32.46
C GLU A 171 -0.25 8.79 -31.46
N GLN A 172 0.94 9.18 -31.95
CA GLN A 172 2.14 9.38 -31.16
C GLN A 172 1.95 10.45 -30.06
N VAL A 173 1.30 11.57 -30.34
CA VAL A 173 1.06 12.64 -29.36
C VAL A 173 0.11 12.16 -28.27
N ALA A 174 -0.95 11.45 -28.65
CA ALA A 174 -1.89 10.84 -27.69
C ALA A 174 -1.17 9.84 -26.77
N PHE A 175 -0.29 9.00 -27.33
CA PHE A 175 0.52 8.06 -26.56
C PHE A 175 1.40 8.77 -25.52
N TYR A 176 2.18 9.78 -25.92
CA TYR A 176 3.04 10.52 -24.98
C TYR A 176 2.23 11.26 -23.90
N LEU A 177 1.08 11.85 -24.24
CA LEU A 177 0.22 12.53 -23.28
C LEU A 177 -0.31 11.59 -22.20
N ILE A 178 -0.66 10.35 -22.55
CA ILE A 178 -1.08 9.33 -21.58
C ILE A 178 0.06 9.02 -20.60
N TRP A 179 1.29 8.82 -21.09
CA TRP A 179 2.44 8.56 -20.23
C TRP A 179 2.78 9.73 -19.30
N VAL A 180 2.74 10.96 -19.82
CA VAL A 180 2.94 12.18 -19.02
C VAL A 180 1.89 12.28 -17.92
N ARG A 181 0.61 12.01 -18.25
CA ARG A 181 -0.48 12.00 -17.27
C ARG A 181 -0.26 10.94 -16.19
N ILE A 182 0.12 9.73 -16.57
CA ILE A 182 0.43 8.64 -15.62
C ILE A 182 1.59 9.06 -14.70
N ALA A 183 2.65 9.64 -15.27
CA ALA A 183 3.82 10.10 -14.51
C ALA A 183 3.44 11.19 -13.49
N ILE A 184 2.67 12.20 -13.92
CA ILE A 184 2.17 13.26 -13.02
C ILE A 184 1.23 12.67 -11.95
N GLY A 185 0.34 11.76 -12.35
CA GLY A 185 -0.58 11.10 -11.43
C GLY A 185 0.15 10.32 -10.33
N LEU A 186 1.11 9.47 -10.72
CA LEU A 186 1.96 8.73 -9.78
C LEU A 186 2.76 9.66 -8.89
N PHE A 187 3.32 10.73 -9.46
CA PHE A 187 4.07 11.73 -8.71
C PHE A 187 3.22 12.38 -7.61
N LEU A 188 2.00 12.80 -7.94
CA LEU A 188 1.07 13.41 -6.98
C LEU A 188 0.63 12.40 -5.91
N VAL A 189 0.32 11.16 -6.28
CA VAL A 189 -0.04 10.10 -5.32
C VAL A 189 1.09 9.88 -4.31
N PHE A 190 2.34 9.79 -4.78
CA PHE A 190 3.49 9.64 -3.89
C PHE A 190 3.75 10.88 -3.03
N LEU A 191 3.56 12.08 -3.58
CA LEU A 191 3.65 13.32 -2.82
C LEU A 191 2.62 13.37 -1.68
N ILE A 192 1.37 13.02 -1.95
CA ILE A 192 0.31 12.96 -0.93
C ILE A 192 0.65 11.93 0.14
N LYS A 193 1.05 10.71 -0.27
CA LYS A 193 1.47 9.65 0.67
C LYS A 193 2.62 10.10 1.56
N MET A 194 3.63 10.75 0.98
CA MET A 194 4.77 11.30 1.71
C MET A 194 4.34 12.34 2.74
N ILE A 195 3.46 13.28 2.38
CA ILE A 195 2.92 14.29 3.33
C ILE A 195 2.21 13.61 4.50
N LEU A 196 1.42 12.57 4.23
CA LEU A 196 0.72 11.84 5.29
C LEU A 196 1.69 11.10 6.21
N ASP A 197 2.72 10.45 5.67
CA ASP A 197 3.72 9.74 6.46
C ASP A 197 4.49 10.69 7.39
N TYR A 198 4.97 11.82 6.88
CA TYR A 198 5.62 12.85 7.71
C TYR A 198 4.66 13.45 8.75
N THR A 199 3.38 13.62 8.42
CA THR A 199 2.38 14.12 9.37
C THR A 199 2.15 13.13 10.51
N ARG A 200 2.05 11.83 10.20
CA ARG A 200 1.95 10.78 11.23
C ARG A 200 3.17 10.75 12.12
N ILE A 201 4.37 10.85 11.55
CA ILE A 201 5.62 10.92 12.31
C ILE A 201 5.59 12.11 13.27
N LYS A 202 5.26 13.30 12.77
CA LYS A 202 5.17 14.51 13.60
C LYS A 202 4.18 14.39 14.75
N ILE A 203 3.00 13.83 14.48
CA ILE A 203 1.95 13.62 15.50
C ILE A 203 2.45 12.69 16.62
N VAL A 204 3.24 11.65 16.27
CA VAL A 204 3.76 10.70 17.26
C VAL A 204 4.95 11.29 18.02
N THR A 205 5.86 11.99 17.36
CA THR A 205 7.05 12.56 18.00
C THR A 205 6.73 13.74 18.91
N GLU A 206 5.77 14.59 18.53
CA GLU A 206 5.37 15.77 19.32
C GLU A 206 4.15 15.49 20.22
N ASP A 207 3.63 14.25 20.22
CA ASP A 207 2.34 13.86 20.83
C ASP A 207 1.20 14.89 20.57
N SER A 208 1.21 15.48 19.36
CA SER A 208 0.32 16.59 19.05
C SER A 208 -1.13 16.13 18.94
N ARG A 209 -2.04 16.85 19.61
CA ARG A 209 -3.50 16.67 19.47
C ARG A 209 -4.07 17.46 18.30
N LEU A 210 -3.36 18.50 17.85
CA LEU A 210 -3.76 19.40 16.78
C LEU A 210 -3.34 18.82 15.41
N VAL A 211 -4.09 17.80 14.98
CA VAL A 211 -3.82 17.03 13.76
C VAL A 211 -3.80 17.92 12.52
N PHE A 212 -4.79 18.81 12.36
CA PHE A 212 -4.90 19.70 11.20
C PHE A 212 -3.73 20.69 11.10
N LEU A 213 -3.33 21.31 12.21
CA LEU A 213 -2.17 22.20 12.23
C LEU A 213 -0.87 21.45 11.96
N SER A 214 -0.75 20.23 12.46
CA SER A 214 0.42 19.37 12.18
C SER A 214 0.51 19.03 10.68
N PHE A 215 -0.63 18.73 10.06
CA PHE A 215 -0.76 18.49 8.63
C PHE A 215 -0.34 19.71 7.80
N LEU A 216 -0.89 20.90 8.08
CA LEU A 216 -0.52 22.14 7.37
C LEU A 216 0.97 22.49 7.54
N LYS A 217 1.53 22.31 8.74
CA LYS A 217 2.96 22.53 9.00
C LYS A 217 3.82 21.58 8.17
N ILE A 218 3.41 20.32 8.01
CA ILE A 218 4.15 19.33 7.20
C ILE A 218 4.04 19.62 5.71
N ILE A 219 2.87 20.03 5.21
CA ILE A 219 2.72 20.49 3.82
C ILE A 219 3.74 21.59 3.54
N ARG A 220 3.76 22.64 4.38
CA ARG A 220 4.74 23.74 4.25
C ARG A 220 6.18 23.27 4.34
N PHE A 221 6.49 22.32 5.23
CA PHE A 221 7.83 21.74 5.37
C PHE A 221 8.27 20.97 4.13
N VAL A 222 7.39 20.14 3.57
CA VAL A 222 7.64 19.36 2.35
C VAL A 222 7.92 20.29 1.17
N PHE A 223 7.12 21.34 0.97
CA PHE A 223 7.36 22.29 -0.10
C PHE A 223 8.64 23.13 0.12
N ARG A 224 9.01 23.43 1.37
CA ARG A 224 10.27 24.16 1.67
C ARG A 224 11.53 23.29 1.54
N LYS A 225 11.45 21.98 1.76
CA LYS A 225 12.58 21.03 1.70
C LYS A 225 12.39 19.94 0.63
N PHE A 226 11.68 20.28 -0.44
CA PHE A 226 11.15 19.39 -1.46
C PHE A 226 12.18 18.37 -1.97
N GLY A 227 13.37 18.85 -2.39
CA GLY A 227 14.38 17.98 -2.98
C GLY A 227 14.91 16.89 -2.03
N LYS A 228 15.13 17.21 -0.75
CA LYS A 228 15.71 16.24 0.21
C LYS A 228 14.68 15.21 0.69
N THR A 229 13.44 15.65 0.93
CA THR A 229 12.35 14.75 1.35
C THR A 229 11.93 13.84 0.21
N LEU A 230 11.83 14.37 -1.01
CA LEU A 230 11.53 13.56 -2.18
C LEU A 230 12.66 12.58 -2.49
N ALA A 231 13.92 13.00 -2.49
CA ALA A 231 15.03 12.10 -2.77
C ALA A 231 15.04 10.88 -1.84
N LEU A 232 14.80 11.07 -0.53
CA LEU A 232 14.69 9.96 0.43
C LEU A 232 13.47 9.07 0.13
N TYR A 233 12.31 9.68 -0.11
CA TYR A 233 11.07 8.94 -0.38
C TYR A 233 11.17 8.11 -1.66
N TYR A 234 11.62 8.71 -2.76
CA TYR A 234 11.75 8.04 -4.05
C TYR A 234 12.82 6.95 -4.02
N LEU A 235 13.91 7.11 -3.27
CA LEU A 235 14.92 6.05 -3.12
C LEU A 235 14.34 4.80 -2.43
N LEU A 236 13.44 4.99 -1.46
CA LEU A 236 12.68 3.89 -0.84
C LEU A 236 11.61 3.30 -1.78
N VAL A 237 10.94 4.14 -2.59
CA VAL A 237 10.01 3.66 -3.63
C VAL A 237 10.75 2.79 -4.64
N VAL A 238 11.90 3.24 -5.13
CA VAL A 238 12.76 2.48 -6.06
C VAL A 238 13.17 1.14 -5.43
N THR A 239 13.50 1.12 -4.14
CA THR A 239 13.79 -0.14 -3.44
C THR A 239 12.60 -1.11 -3.50
N GLY A 240 11.38 -0.60 -3.32
CA GLY A 240 10.16 -1.40 -3.45
C GLY A 240 9.88 -1.87 -4.87
N VAL A 241 10.13 -1.03 -5.88
CA VAL A 241 9.99 -1.38 -7.30
C VAL A 241 10.99 -2.46 -7.70
N ILE A 242 12.24 -2.36 -7.25
CA ILE A 242 13.28 -3.37 -7.50
C ILE A 242 12.86 -4.71 -6.89
N LEU A 243 12.42 -4.71 -5.63
CA LEU A 243 11.93 -5.94 -4.99
C LEU A 243 10.75 -6.53 -5.75
N PHE A 244 9.77 -5.71 -6.13
CA PHE A 244 8.64 -6.16 -6.95
C PHE A 244 9.10 -6.78 -8.28
N GLY A 245 10.03 -6.14 -8.98
CA GLY A 245 10.58 -6.66 -10.25
C GLY A 245 11.29 -8.00 -10.08
N ILE A 246 12.07 -8.16 -9.00
CA ILE A 246 12.71 -9.44 -8.65
C ILE A 246 11.65 -10.53 -8.42
N PHE A 247 10.64 -10.24 -7.60
CA PHE A 247 9.57 -11.20 -7.31
C PHE A 247 8.76 -11.57 -8.56
N TRP A 248 8.47 -10.60 -9.43
CA TRP A 248 7.77 -10.83 -10.68
C TRP A 248 8.59 -11.69 -11.64
N ALA A 249 9.89 -11.40 -11.79
CA ALA A 249 10.80 -12.19 -12.62
C ALA A 249 10.87 -13.65 -12.13
N ILE A 250 11.06 -13.87 -10.83
CA ILE A 250 11.09 -15.23 -10.25
C ILE A 250 9.77 -15.96 -10.53
N ASN A 251 8.62 -15.32 -10.30
CA ASN A 251 7.32 -15.95 -10.54
C ASN A 251 7.08 -16.27 -12.02
N SER A 252 7.56 -15.44 -12.94
CA SER A 252 7.40 -15.66 -14.38
C SER A 252 8.19 -16.88 -14.91
N MET A 253 9.23 -17.30 -14.18
CA MET A 253 10.08 -18.43 -14.55
C MET A 253 9.56 -19.79 -14.07
N ILE A 254 8.50 -19.82 -13.24
CA ILE A 254 8.00 -21.05 -12.62
C ILE A 254 6.75 -21.55 -13.38
N PRO A 255 6.83 -22.70 -14.08
CA PRO A 255 5.68 -23.30 -14.75
C PRO A 255 4.65 -23.78 -13.72
N SER A 256 3.38 -23.40 -13.87
CA SER A 256 2.32 -23.63 -12.87
C SER A 256 1.60 -24.99 -13.00
N HIS A 257 2.29 -26.04 -13.44
CA HIS A 257 1.66 -27.33 -13.77
C HIS A 257 1.69 -28.37 -12.64
N SER A 258 2.53 -28.19 -11.62
CA SER A 258 2.72 -29.15 -10.52
C SER A 258 2.26 -28.59 -9.18
N LEU A 259 1.71 -29.42 -8.29
CA LEU A 259 1.38 -29.02 -6.92
C LEU A 259 2.58 -28.39 -6.18
N LEU A 260 3.78 -28.90 -6.44
CA LEU A 260 5.02 -28.36 -5.88
C LEU A 260 5.29 -26.93 -6.41
N SER A 261 5.08 -26.69 -7.71
CA SER A 261 5.23 -25.36 -8.31
C SER A 261 4.24 -24.34 -7.74
N ILE A 262 2.98 -24.73 -7.52
CA ILE A 262 1.97 -23.88 -6.90
C ILE A 262 2.36 -23.53 -5.46
N PHE A 263 2.86 -24.50 -4.70
CA PHE A 263 3.33 -24.26 -3.33
C PHE A 263 4.53 -23.30 -3.30
N ILE A 264 5.50 -23.43 -4.21
CA ILE A 264 6.62 -22.49 -4.31
C ILE A 264 6.13 -21.08 -4.63
N VAL A 265 5.25 -20.91 -5.62
CA VAL A 265 4.67 -19.60 -5.97
C VAL A 265 3.93 -19.00 -4.78
N PHE A 266 3.20 -19.81 -4.01
CA PHE A 266 2.56 -19.37 -2.78
C PHE A 266 3.57 -18.86 -1.74
N ILE A 267 4.65 -19.59 -1.48
CA ILE A 267 5.72 -19.16 -0.55
C ILE A 267 6.36 -17.85 -1.01
N ILE A 268 6.65 -17.72 -2.32
CA ILE A 268 7.17 -16.48 -2.90
C ILE A 268 6.18 -15.32 -2.68
N GLY A 269 4.88 -15.58 -2.85
CA GLY A 269 3.82 -14.64 -2.54
C GLY A 269 3.82 -14.19 -1.07
N GLN A 270 4.01 -15.13 -0.13
CA GLN A 270 4.09 -14.80 1.30
C GLN A 270 5.34 -13.96 1.63
N LEU A 271 6.48 -14.29 1.03
CA LEU A 271 7.71 -13.50 1.15
C LEU A 271 7.54 -12.10 0.56
N PHE A 272 6.82 -11.96 -0.55
CA PHE A 272 6.50 -10.66 -1.13
C PHE A 272 5.65 -9.82 -0.18
N ILE A 273 4.60 -10.39 0.43
CA ILE A 273 3.77 -9.69 1.42
C ILE A 273 4.61 -9.25 2.63
N ALA A 274 5.49 -10.12 3.13
CA ALA A 274 6.41 -9.78 4.22
C ALA A 274 7.38 -8.65 3.83
N SER A 275 7.91 -8.67 2.61
CA SER A 275 8.80 -7.62 2.08
C SER A 275 8.10 -6.26 2.01
N ARG A 276 6.81 -6.22 1.67
CA ARG A 276 6.00 -4.99 1.70
C ARG A 276 5.86 -4.44 3.11
N GLY A 277 5.66 -5.33 4.10
CA GLY A 277 5.68 -4.96 5.52
C GLY A 277 7.03 -4.39 5.95
N TRP A 278 8.12 -5.03 5.54
CA TRP A 278 9.49 -4.57 5.79
C TRP A 278 9.75 -3.18 5.19
N ILE A 279 9.39 -2.95 3.92
CA ILE A 279 9.50 -1.64 3.27
C ILE A 279 8.71 -0.58 4.05
N LYS A 280 7.48 -0.90 4.47
CA LYS A 280 6.62 0.03 5.24
C LYS A 280 7.28 0.48 6.55
N VAL A 281 7.92 -0.45 7.27
CA VAL A 281 8.70 -0.14 8.48
C VAL A 281 9.94 0.67 8.13
N ALA A 282 10.66 0.31 7.06
CA ALA A 282 11.86 1.02 6.61
C ALA A 282 11.56 2.47 6.22
N PHE A 283 10.42 2.75 5.57
CA PHE A 283 9.97 4.10 5.26
C PHE A 283 9.84 4.96 6.51
N GLN A 284 9.10 4.48 7.50
CA GLN A 284 8.85 5.21 8.74
C GLN A 284 10.13 5.40 9.55
N ALA A 285 10.98 4.37 9.63
CA ALA A 285 12.25 4.43 10.33
C ALA A 285 13.26 5.38 9.67
N ALA A 286 13.30 5.44 8.34
CA ALA A 286 14.18 6.35 7.61
C ALA A 286 13.77 7.83 7.75
N GLN A 287 12.46 8.11 7.83
CA GLN A 287 11.91 9.45 7.90
C GLN A 287 11.91 10.06 9.31
N LEU A 288 12.16 9.26 10.35
CA LEU A 288 12.28 9.72 11.74
C LEU A 288 13.50 10.61 12.02
N LYS A 289 14.41 10.80 11.05
CA LYS A 289 15.72 11.47 11.22
C LYS A 289 15.97 12.55 10.18
#